data_AF-A0A417CNW8-F1
#
_entry.id   AF-A0A417CNW8-F1
#
_cell.length_a   1.000
_cell.length_b   1.000
_cell.length_c   1.000
_cell.angle_alpha   90.00
_cell.angle_beta   90.00
_cell.angle_gamma   90.00
#
_symmetry.space_group_name_H-M   'P 1'
#
loop_
_entity.id
_entity.type
_entity.pdbx_description
1 polymer ?
#
loop_
_entity_poly.entity_id
_entity_poly.type
_entity_poly.pdbx_seq_one_letter_code
_entity_poly.pdbx_strand_id
1 'polypeptide(L)'
;MRCVKIPKRSLIKFARNNFQNKQKLEEQSSFFCIMKKVIDMKQENYARLLIRVGLAVKQDQIVVIKGPVEAYDFIRALTKEAFQAGAKDVIVRYNDQIVSHEKALYTDENLYTTCPSYEADFYNQTSFAGACYLSLVGQDPDLMQDVDSHRLAAYAKAFRTATKAYRNRLDFMECQWCVAAVATPGWAKKVYPNLSEELAIQKLWEDIYKVCQIDQRDPVDTWQARKEDFQKKVQALNALHLVSLHYFNALGTDCTIELPKGYQFAGGCSTLKNGTDYFANLPTEEVFSAPLKNGVNGKLVASYPLNHNGALIEDFWFEFKDGKVIDYGAKKGKEVLDSILSSDENAAYLGEIALVSYDSTISSFRQIFYETLIDENASCHFALGQSYAECLQGGLDMDAKQLEANGLNQSMVHVDFMVGTKDLEITGITAENQVISLFEKGCFSPAFTKLCV
;
A
#
# COMPACT_ATOMS: atom_id res chain seq x y z
N MET A 1 30.35 43.70 64.31
CA MET A 1 29.41 42.78 63.63
C MET A 1 28.29 43.60 62.98
N ARG A 2 28.35 43.86 61.66
CA ARG A 2 27.27 44.53 60.92
C ARG A 2 26.35 43.46 60.34
N CYS A 3 25.14 43.38 60.87
CA CYS A 3 24.08 42.50 60.37
C CYS A 3 23.48 43.15 59.11
N VAL A 4 23.76 42.60 57.92
CA VAL A 4 23.15 43.07 56.67
C VAL A 4 21.70 42.56 56.63
N LYS A 5 20.74 43.46 56.87
CA LYS A 5 19.30 43.18 56.69
C LYS A 5 19.01 43.06 55.19
N ILE A 6 18.83 41.84 54.70
CA ILE A 6 18.28 41.60 53.35
C ILE A 6 16.81 42.06 53.38
N PRO A 7 16.39 43.01 52.54
CA PRO A 7 15.01 43.50 52.56
C PRO A 7 14.04 42.37 52.17
N LYS A 8 13.04 42.07 53.02
CA LYS A 8 12.02 41.01 52.80
C LYS A 8 11.41 41.01 51.38
N ARG A 9 11.32 42.17 50.72
CA ARG A 9 10.82 42.28 49.34
C ARG A 9 11.71 41.61 48.28
N SER A 10 13.04 41.54 48.46
CA SER A 10 13.94 40.88 47.49
C SER A 10 13.87 39.36 47.58
N LEU A 11 13.74 38.81 48.80
CA LEU A 11 13.55 37.38 49.05
C LEU A 11 12.23 36.86 48.48
N ILE A 12 11.13 37.63 48.59
CA ILE A 12 9.82 37.26 48.02
C ILE A 12 9.85 37.25 46.49
N LYS A 13 10.57 38.20 45.87
CA LYS A 13 10.69 38.28 44.40
C LYS A 13 11.55 37.13 43.85
N PHE A 14 12.63 36.76 44.55
CA PHE A 14 13.47 35.61 44.18
C PHE A 14 12.73 34.27 44.35
N ALA A 15 11.99 34.11 45.46
CA ALA A 15 11.18 32.91 45.69
C ALA A 15 10.04 32.76 44.66
N ARG A 16 9.37 33.86 44.28
CA ARG A 16 8.34 33.86 43.22
C ARG A 16 8.91 33.49 41.84
N ASN A 17 10.07 34.03 41.47
CA ASN A 17 10.72 33.69 40.20
C ASN A 17 11.16 32.21 40.15
N ASN A 18 11.71 31.68 41.24
CA ASN A 18 12.06 30.26 41.32
C ASN A 18 10.84 29.35 41.32
N PHE A 19 9.74 29.75 41.95
CA PHE A 19 8.48 28.99 41.93
C PHE A 19 7.85 28.98 40.53
N GLN A 20 7.83 30.12 39.82
CA GLN A 20 7.35 30.21 38.44
C GLN A 20 8.25 29.43 37.45
N ASN A 21 9.57 29.44 37.62
CA ASN A 21 10.47 28.62 36.81
C ASN A 21 10.30 27.12 37.10
N LYS A 22 10.09 26.74 38.37
CA LYS A 22 9.82 25.35 38.75
C LYS A 22 8.46 24.87 38.21
N GLN A 23 7.42 25.69 38.29
CA GLN A 23 6.11 25.41 37.67
C GLN A 23 6.23 25.26 36.15
N LYS A 24 6.97 26.15 35.46
CA LYS A 24 7.22 26.01 34.01
C LYS A 24 7.98 24.73 33.66
N LEU A 25 8.97 24.34 34.45
CA LEU A 25 9.72 23.09 34.26
C LEU A 25 8.86 21.85 34.54
N GLU A 26 8.01 21.90 35.55
CA GLU A 26 7.05 20.83 35.88
C GLU A 26 5.93 20.72 34.82
N GLU A 27 5.42 21.85 34.30
CA GLU A 27 4.47 21.89 33.20
C GLU A 27 5.09 21.39 31.88
N GLN A 28 6.33 21.78 31.56
CA GLN A 28 7.07 21.26 30.40
C GLN A 28 7.34 19.76 30.52
N SER A 29 7.71 19.28 31.72
CA SER A 29 7.91 17.85 31.99
C SER A 29 6.60 17.06 31.91
N SER A 30 5.50 17.61 32.43
CA SER A 30 4.17 17.02 32.35
C SER A 30 3.66 16.95 30.91
N PHE A 31 3.85 18.03 30.13
CA PHE A 31 3.49 18.07 28.71
C PHE A 31 4.28 17.05 27.89
N PHE A 32 5.59 16.94 28.10
CA PHE A 32 6.43 15.94 27.46
C PHE A 32 6.00 14.50 27.81
N CYS A 33 5.68 14.24 29.09
CA CYS A 33 5.16 12.94 29.51
C CYS A 33 3.81 12.59 28.87
N ILE A 34 2.91 13.57 28.72
CA ILE A 34 1.61 13.37 28.05
C ILE A 34 1.82 13.10 26.56
N MET A 35 2.66 13.89 25.88
CA MET A 35 2.98 13.70 24.46
C MET A 35 3.58 12.32 24.20
N LYS A 36 4.55 11.91 25.03
CA LYS A 36 5.15 10.58 24.93
C LYS A 36 4.10 9.48 25.08
N LYS A 37 3.21 9.57 26.07
CA LYS A 37 2.10 8.61 26.24
C LYS A 37 1.17 8.55 25.03
N VAL A 38 0.89 9.68 24.38
CA VAL A 38 0.04 9.72 23.18
C VAL A 38 0.73 9.04 21.99
N ILE A 39 2.03 9.28 21.80
CA ILE A 39 2.84 8.64 20.76
C ILE A 39 2.90 7.13 21.00
N ASP A 40 3.23 6.72 22.23
CA ASP A 40 3.29 5.31 22.63
C ASP A 40 1.95 4.61 22.39
N MET A 41 0.82 5.25 22.75
CA MET A 41 -0.52 4.71 22.52
C MET A 41 -0.86 4.53 21.03
N LYS A 42 -0.48 5.49 20.16
CA LYS A 42 -0.68 5.36 18.71
C LYS A 42 0.14 4.21 18.12
N GLN A 43 1.40 4.06 18.55
CA GLN A 43 2.25 2.94 18.14
C GLN A 43 1.69 1.61 18.62
N GLU A 44 1.22 1.51 19.87
CA GLU A 44 0.58 0.30 20.38
C GLU A 44 -0.70 -0.03 19.61
N ASN A 45 -1.55 0.95 19.32
CA ASN A 45 -2.75 0.75 18.50
C ASN A 45 -2.41 0.33 17.06
N TYR A 46 -1.38 0.92 16.46
CA TYR A 46 -0.94 0.52 15.13
C TYR A 46 -0.37 -0.90 15.13
N ALA A 47 0.41 -1.27 16.13
CA ALA A 47 0.91 -2.64 16.29
C ALA A 47 -0.25 -3.65 16.46
N ARG A 48 -1.25 -3.30 17.28
CA ARG A 48 -2.49 -4.09 17.44
C ARG A 48 -3.21 -4.28 16.13
N LEU A 49 -3.35 -3.23 15.33
CA LEU A 49 -3.96 -3.30 14.00
C LEU A 49 -3.21 -4.30 13.11
N LEU A 50 -1.89 -4.10 12.93
CA LEU A 50 -1.10 -4.92 12.01
C LEU A 50 -1.06 -6.39 12.42
N ILE A 51 -0.96 -6.70 13.72
CA ILE A 51 -0.90 -8.08 14.21
C ILE A 51 -2.26 -8.75 14.22
N ARG A 52 -3.30 -8.10 14.75
CA ARG A 52 -4.61 -8.74 14.97
C ARG A 52 -5.54 -8.68 13.77
N VAL A 53 -5.36 -7.71 12.89
CA VAL A 53 -6.22 -7.51 11.71
C VAL A 53 -5.42 -7.73 10.44
N GLY A 54 -4.25 -7.10 10.31
CA GLY A 54 -3.37 -7.26 9.15
C GLY A 54 -2.96 -8.72 8.94
N LEU A 55 -2.34 -9.32 9.94
CA LEU A 55 -1.93 -10.73 9.89
C LEU A 55 -2.97 -11.71 10.45
N ALA A 56 -3.93 -11.22 11.25
CA ALA A 56 -4.88 -12.05 11.97
C ALA A 56 -4.22 -13.25 12.70
N VAL A 57 -3.11 -12.98 13.41
CA VAL A 57 -2.24 -13.98 14.03
C VAL A 57 -3.05 -15.00 14.83
N LYS A 58 -2.75 -16.29 14.61
CA LYS A 58 -3.37 -17.41 15.32
C LYS A 58 -2.47 -17.94 16.44
N GLN A 59 -3.09 -18.68 17.37
CA GLN A 59 -2.38 -19.40 18.41
C GLN A 59 -1.35 -20.36 17.80
N ASP A 60 -0.16 -20.37 18.38
CA ASP A 60 0.98 -21.20 18.01
C ASP A 60 1.53 -20.94 16.58
N GLN A 61 1.22 -19.77 15.99
CA GLN A 61 1.69 -19.37 14.66
C GLN A 61 3.06 -18.68 14.72
N ILE A 62 3.90 -18.88 13.69
CA ILE A 62 5.16 -18.15 13.50
C ILE A 62 4.85 -16.80 12.83
N VAL A 63 5.39 -15.72 13.38
CA VAL A 63 5.27 -14.38 12.78
C VAL A 63 6.63 -13.94 12.26
N VAL A 64 6.74 -13.66 10.96
CA VAL A 64 7.94 -13.08 10.37
C VAL A 64 7.71 -11.60 10.14
N ILE A 65 8.53 -10.74 10.72
CA ILE A 65 8.47 -9.29 10.55
C ILE A 65 9.73 -8.83 9.82
N LYS A 66 9.57 -8.30 8.60
CA LYS A 66 10.63 -7.66 7.83
C LYS A 66 10.46 -6.15 7.88
N GLY A 67 11.52 -5.39 8.08
CA GLY A 67 11.41 -3.93 8.08
C GLY A 67 12.74 -3.18 8.22
N PRO A 68 12.72 -1.87 7.94
CA PRO A 68 13.91 -1.03 7.99
C PRO A 68 14.52 -0.98 9.39
N VAL A 69 15.86 -0.95 9.48
CA VAL A 69 16.59 -0.85 10.76
C VAL A 69 16.17 0.36 11.58
N GLU A 70 15.73 1.44 10.94
CA GLU A 70 15.25 2.67 11.53
C GLU A 70 13.94 2.50 12.32
N ALA A 71 13.14 1.47 12.01
CA ALA A 71 11.85 1.21 12.66
C ALA A 71 11.95 0.24 13.86
N TYR A 72 13.15 0.05 14.43
CA TYR A 72 13.41 -0.94 15.48
C TYR A 72 12.47 -0.81 16.70
N ASP A 73 12.14 0.40 17.14
CA ASP A 73 11.25 0.59 18.29
C ASP A 73 9.81 0.16 18.00
N PHE A 74 9.32 0.43 16.79
CA PHE A 74 7.99 -0.04 16.37
C PHE A 74 7.97 -1.57 16.18
N ILE A 75 9.05 -2.16 15.63
CA ILE A 75 9.19 -3.61 15.50
C ILE A 75 9.19 -4.31 16.86
N ARG A 76 9.76 -3.69 17.90
CA ARG A 76 9.65 -4.20 19.29
C ARG A 76 8.20 -4.18 19.79
N ALA A 77 7.44 -3.13 19.49
CA ALA A 77 6.02 -3.05 19.83
C ALA A 77 5.20 -4.14 19.10
N LEU A 78 5.45 -4.34 17.80
CA LEU A 78 4.85 -5.42 17.01
C LEU A 78 5.19 -6.81 17.57
N THR A 79 6.44 -7.03 17.96
CA THR A 79 6.90 -8.30 18.55
C THR A 79 6.17 -8.61 19.86
N LYS A 80 6.04 -7.61 20.74
CA LYS A 80 5.28 -7.72 21.99
C LYS A 80 3.83 -8.10 21.70
N GLU A 81 3.19 -7.39 20.77
CA GLU A 81 1.79 -7.63 20.43
C GLU A 81 1.58 -9.01 19.78
N ALA A 82 2.50 -9.46 18.92
CA ALA A 82 2.45 -10.80 18.32
C ALA A 82 2.45 -11.92 19.37
N PHE A 83 3.34 -11.85 20.37
CA PHE A 83 3.31 -12.81 21.48
C PHE A 83 2.03 -12.71 22.32
N GLN A 84 1.51 -11.50 22.55
CA GLN A 84 0.23 -11.29 23.22
C GLN A 84 -0.98 -11.80 22.41
N ALA A 85 -0.84 -11.92 21.09
CA ALA A 85 -1.83 -12.51 20.20
C ALA A 85 -1.71 -14.05 20.07
N GLY A 86 -0.72 -14.67 20.72
CA GLY A 86 -0.54 -16.12 20.74
C GLY A 86 0.51 -16.66 19.77
N ALA A 87 1.38 -15.81 19.21
CA ALA A 87 2.48 -16.26 18.38
C ALA A 87 3.38 -17.27 19.12
N LYS A 88 3.77 -18.34 18.43
CA LYS A 88 4.76 -19.32 18.91
C LYS A 88 6.16 -18.75 18.90
N ASP A 89 6.48 -18.00 17.85
CA ASP A 89 7.77 -17.38 17.64
C ASP A 89 7.60 -16.12 16.79
N VAL A 90 8.50 -15.15 16.99
CA VAL A 90 8.56 -13.91 16.21
C VAL A 90 9.96 -13.76 15.64
N ILE A 91 10.08 -13.89 14.33
CA ILE A 91 11.35 -13.79 13.62
C ILE A 91 11.44 -12.41 12.97
N VAL A 92 12.38 -11.59 13.45
CA VAL A 92 12.62 -10.25 12.92
C VAL A 92 13.74 -10.28 11.89
N ARG A 93 13.49 -9.69 10.72
CA ARG A 93 14.44 -9.52 9.63
C ARG A 93 14.61 -8.05 9.29
N TYR A 94 15.63 -7.43 9.87
CA TYR A 94 15.97 -6.06 9.53
C TYR A 94 16.55 -5.96 8.12
N ASN A 95 16.20 -4.89 7.41
CA ASN A 95 16.90 -4.46 6.20
C ASN A 95 17.50 -3.07 6.41
N ASP A 96 18.74 -2.92 5.98
CA ASP A 96 19.44 -1.63 5.94
C ASP A 96 19.60 -1.27 4.46
N GLN A 97 18.96 -0.17 4.05
CA GLN A 97 18.95 0.24 2.66
C GLN A 97 20.32 0.77 2.21
N ILE A 98 21.08 1.39 3.12
CA ILE A 98 22.45 1.87 2.86
C ILE A 98 23.36 0.67 2.62
N VAL A 99 23.30 -0.35 3.48
CA VAL A 99 24.10 -1.58 3.26
C VAL A 99 23.72 -2.28 1.96
N SER A 100 22.42 -2.28 1.62
CA SER A 100 21.94 -2.85 0.35
C SER A 100 22.44 -2.09 -0.86
N HIS A 101 22.52 -0.76 -0.75
CA HIS A 101 23.04 0.15 -1.78
C HIS A 101 24.54 -0.07 -2.01
N GLU A 102 25.34 -0.05 -0.94
CA GLU A 102 26.78 -0.36 -0.97
C GLU A 102 27.04 -1.74 -1.61
N LYS A 103 26.27 -2.75 -1.22
CA LYS A 103 26.36 -4.09 -1.83
C LYS A 103 26.08 -4.03 -3.33
N ALA A 104 25.11 -3.24 -3.77
CA ALA A 104 24.73 -3.14 -5.17
C ALA A 104 25.78 -2.41 -6.02
N LEU A 105 26.47 -1.43 -5.46
CA LEU A 105 27.57 -0.73 -6.12
C LEU A 105 28.83 -1.59 -6.26
N TYR A 106 29.20 -2.31 -5.20
CA TYR A 106 30.55 -2.90 -5.11
C TYR A 106 30.63 -4.41 -5.34
N THR A 107 29.51 -5.13 -5.33
CA THR A 107 29.52 -6.59 -5.51
C THR A 107 29.67 -6.99 -6.97
N ASP A 108 30.27 -8.16 -7.20
CA ASP A 108 30.32 -8.84 -8.50
C ASP A 108 28.90 -9.09 -9.06
N GLU A 109 28.73 -8.85 -10.36
CA GLU A 109 27.45 -8.98 -11.06
C GLU A 109 26.87 -10.40 -11.00
N ASN A 110 27.73 -11.42 -10.96
CA ASN A 110 27.31 -12.83 -10.87
C ASN A 110 26.62 -13.16 -9.54
N LEU A 111 26.85 -12.38 -8.48
CA LEU A 111 26.15 -12.56 -7.21
C LEU A 111 24.73 -11.99 -7.23
N TYR A 112 24.38 -11.13 -8.19
CA TYR A 112 23.02 -10.64 -8.38
C TYR A 112 22.16 -11.61 -9.20
N THR A 113 22.74 -12.56 -9.93
CA THR A 113 21.98 -13.56 -10.70
C THR A 113 21.65 -14.82 -9.89
N THR A 114 22.06 -14.89 -8.62
CA THR A 114 21.84 -16.04 -7.73
C THR A 114 21.25 -15.61 -6.39
N CYS A 115 20.34 -16.42 -5.85
CA CYS A 115 19.84 -16.28 -4.49
C CYS A 115 20.58 -17.28 -3.60
N PRO A 116 21.24 -16.86 -2.51
CA PRO A 116 21.86 -17.78 -1.58
C PRO A 116 20.84 -18.76 -1.01
N SER A 117 21.20 -20.04 -0.88
CA SER A 117 20.24 -21.08 -0.46
C SER A 117 19.63 -20.80 0.91
N TYR A 118 20.40 -20.28 1.87
CA TYR A 118 19.91 -19.96 3.21
C TYR A 118 18.78 -18.92 3.22
N GLU A 119 18.77 -17.99 2.26
CA GLU A 119 17.68 -17.03 2.10
C GLU A 119 16.41 -17.73 1.61
N ALA A 120 16.55 -18.56 0.58
CA ALA A 120 15.44 -19.32 0.03
C ALA A 120 14.86 -20.33 1.04
N ASP A 121 15.75 -21.04 1.73
CA ASP A 121 15.41 -22.03 2.75
C ASP A 121 14.62 -21.40 3.89
N PHE A 122 15.01 -20.22 4.35
CA PHE A 122 14.25 -19.50 5.38
C PHE A 122 12.78 -19.29 4.99
N TYR A 123 12.53 -18.67 3.83
CA TYR A 123 11.17 -18.35 3.40
C TYR A 123 10.37 -19.61 3.11
N ASN A 124 10.97 -20.56 2.37
CA ASN A 124 10.29 -21.79 2.01
C ASN A 124 9.95 -22.61 3.28
N GLN A 125 10.88 -22.82 4.20
CA GLN A 125 10.64 -23.61 5.41
C GLN A 125 9.62 -22.95 6.35
N THR A 126 9.74 -21.64 6.61
CA THR A 126 8.76 -20.93 7.46
C THR A 126 7.35 -20.97 6.85
N SER A 127 7.26 -20.91 5.52
CA SER A 127 5.96 -20.96 4.83
C SER A 127 5.28 -22.32 4.98
N PHE A 128 6.05 -23.42 4.91
CA PHE A 128 5.54 -24.77 5.18
C PHE A 128 5.19 -24.98 6.65
N ALA A 129 5.85 -24.25 7.56
CA ALA A 129 5.53 -24.24 8.98
C ALA A 129 4.31 -23.37 9.33
N GLY A 130 3.63 -22.76 8.34
CA GLY A 130 2.41 -21.98 8.54
C GLY A 130 2.65 -20.56 9.05
N ALA A 131 3.83 -19.99 8.79
CA ALA A 131 4.13 -18.61 9.18
C ALA A 131 3.24 -17.57 8.46
N CYS A 132 3.07 -16.43 9.10
CA CYS A 132 2.51 -15.21 8.50
C CYS A 132 3.57 -14.10 8.42
N TYR A 133 3.47 -13.22 7.43
CA TYR A 133 4.56 -12.32 7.04
C TYR A 133 4.15 -10.84 7.03
N LEU A 134 4.71 -10.04 7.92
CA LEU A 134 4.58 -8.58 7.90
C LEU A 134 5.80 -7.96 7.21
N SER A 135 5.56 -7.17 6.17
CA SER A 135 6.59 -6.38 5.48
C SER A 135 6.35 -4.89 5.72
N LEU A 136 7.27 -4.26 6.44
CA LEU A 136 7.25 -2.83 6.69
C LEU A 136 7.99 -2.09 5.57
N VAL A 137 7.28 -1.21 4.87
CA VAL A 137 7.81 -0.34 3.81
C VAL A 137 8.09 1.07 4.33
N GLY A 138 8.93 1.80 3.61
CA GLY A 138 9.43 3.10 4.01
C GLY A 138 10.87 3.31 3.57
N GLN A 139 11.25 2.73 2.44
CA GLN A 139 12.56 2.95 1.85
C GLN A 139 12.68 4.38 1.34
N ASP A 140 13.89 4.94 1.33
CA ASP A 140 14.18 6.17 0.61
C ASP A 140 14.01 5.92 -0.90
N PRO A 141 13.07 6.60 -1.59
CA PRO A 141 12.79 6.39 -3.00
C PRO A 141 13.97 6.72 -3.93
N ASP A 142 14.91 7.55 -3.46
CA ASP A 142 16.02 8.06 -4.28
C ASP A 142 17.34 7.32 -4.03
N LEU A 143 17.47 6.54 -2.95
CA LEU A 143 18.75 5.98 -2.53
C LEU A 143 19.39 5.01 -3.55
N MET A 144 18.60 4.36 -4.39
CA MET A 144 19.08 3.35 -5.35
C MET A 144 19.26 3.89 -6.78
N GLN A 145 19.14 5.20 -7.01
CA GLN A 145 19.12 5.78 -8.36
C GLN A 145 20.43 5.66 -9.14
N ASP A 146 21.56 5.56 -8.45
CA ASP A 146 22.90 5.37 -9.03
C ASP A 146 23.30 3.89 -9.19
N VAL A 147 22.43 2.97 -8.77
CA VAL A 147 22.62 1.52 -8.94
C VAL A 147 22.11 1.08 -10.32
N ASP A 148 22.86 0.20 -10.97
CA ASP A 148 22.40 -0.44 -12.21
C ASP A 148 21.11 -1.25 -11.97
N SER A 149 20.01 -0.77 -12.56
CA SER A 149 18.68 -1.39 -12.48
C SER A 149 18.65 -2.85 -12.94
N HIS A 150 19.53 -3.26 -13.87
CA HIS A 150 19.62 -4.66 -14.32
C HIS A 150 20.05 -5.59 -13.19
N ARG A 151 20.92 -5.13 -12.27
CA ARG A 151 21.33 -5.91 -11.10
C ARG A 151 20.14 -6.16 -10.18
N LEU A 152 19.39 -5.10 -9.86
CA LEU A 152 18.22 -5.19 -8.99
C LEU A 152 17.16 -6.14 -9.58
N ALA A 153 16.87 -6.02 -10.88
CA ALA A 153 15.96 -6.91 -11.59
C ALA A 153 16.45 -8.37 -11.61
N ALA A 154 17.75 -8.59 -11.85
CA ALA A 154 18.34 -9.93 -11.85
C ALA A 154 18.20 -10.62 -10.48
N TYR A 155 18.46 -9.89 -9.39
CA TYR A 155 18.33 -10.47 -8.05
C TYR A 155 16.87 -10.70 -7.66
N ALA A 156 15.96 -9.78 -8.00
CA ALA A 156 14.53 -9.99 -7.79
C ALA A 156 14.05 -11.27 -8.50
N LYS A 157 14.49 -11.50 -9.75
CA LYS A 157 14.18 -12.72 -10.50
C LYS A 157 14.78 -13.97 -9.88
N ALA A 158 16.05 -13.93 -9.48
CA ALA A 158 16.74 -15.06 -8.83
C ALA A 158 16.07 -15.41 -7.49
N PHE A 159 15.77 -14.42 -6.67
CA PHE A 159 15.08 -14.57 -5.39
C PHE A 159 13.67 -15.15 -5.58
N ARG A 160 12.87 -14.62 -6.52
CA ARG A 160 11.52 -15.13 -6.82
C ARG A 160 11.56 -16.59 -7.26
N THR A 161 12.54 -16.95 -8.09
CA THR A 161 12.72 -18.33 -8.56
C THR A 161 13.04 -19.28 -7.39
N ALA A 162 13.98 -18.89 -6.52
CA ALA A 162 14.40 -19.70 -5.39
C ALA A 162 13.34 -19.80 -4.28
N THR A 163 12.48 -18.80 -4.14
CA THR A 163 11.39 -18.74 -3.13
C THR A 163 10.01 -19.07 -3.70
N LYS A 164 9.94 -19.77 -4.84
CA LYS A 164 8.68 -20.10 -5.52
C LYS A 164 7.68 -20.80 -4.60
N ALA A 165 8.12 -21.71 -3.74
CA ALA A 165 7.23 -22.41 -2.81
C ALA A 165 6.58 -21.45 -1.80
N TYR A 166 7.38 -20.58 -1.17
CA TYR A 166 6.87 -19.51 -0.31
C TYR A 166 5.89 -18.58 -1.05
N ARG A 167 6.26 -18.10 -2.25
CA ARG A 167 5.44 -17.19 -3.04
C ARG A 167 4.10 -17.80 -3.40
N ASN A 168 4.08 -19.03 -3.92
CA ASN A 168 2.85 -19.74 -4.23
C ASN A 168 1.92 -19.82 -3.00
N ARG A 169 2.44 -20.02 -1.79
CA ARG A 169 1.60 -20.07 -0.59
C ARG A 169 0.98 -18.72 -0.24
N LEU A 170 1.63 -17.60 -0.56
CA LEU A 170 1.01 -16.27 -0.44
C LEU A 170 -0.01 -16.04 -1.55
N ASP A 171 0.40 -16.26 -2.80
CA ASP A 171 -0.40 -15.98 -4.01
C ASP A 171 -1.68 -16.83 -4.06
N PHE A 172 -1.65 -18.05 -3.52
CA PHE A 172 -2.81 -18.96 -3.43
C PHE A 172 -3.46 -18.98 -2.04
N MET A 173 -3.30 -17.92 -1.24
CA MET A 173 -4.03 -17.72 0.01
C MET A 173 -3.89 -18.89 1.01
N GLU A 174 -2.67 -19.43 1.14
CA GLU A 174 -2.33 -20.47 2.12
C GLU A 174 -1.60 -19.92 3.35
N CYS A 175 -1.02 -18.72 3.23
CA CYS A 175 -0.30 -18.02 4.29
C CYS A 175 -0.70 -16.53 4.30
N GLN A 176 -0.94 -15.96 5.49
CA GLN A 176 -1.22 -14.54 5.61
C GLN A 176 0.03 -13.72 5.34
N TRP A 177 -0.17 -12.55 4.73
CA TRP A 177 0.85 -11.53 4.59
C TRP A 177 0.23 -10.15 4.82
N CYS A 178 1.03 -9.18 5.22
CA CYS A 178 0.59 -7.81 5.36
C CYS A 178 1.73 -6.87 4.97
N VAL A 179 1.45 -5.87 4.14
CA VAL A 179 2.35 -4.76 3.83
C VAL A 179 1.84 -3.51 4.54
N ALA A 180 2.73 -2.83 5.26
CA ALA A 180 2.38 -1.67 6.07
C ALA A 180 3.51 -0.64 6.08
N ALA A 181 3.18 0.64 6.17
CA ALA A 181 4.16 1.72 6.13
C ALA A 181 4.75 2.06 7.51
N VAL A 182 6.02 2.45 7.53
CA VAL A 182 6.72 3.06 8.68
C VAL A 182 7.51 4.29 8.22
N ALA A 183 7.48 5.37 9.01
CA ALA A 183 8.20 6.58 8.62
C ALA A 183 9.70 6.43 8.89
N THR A 184 10.51 6.58 7.84
CA THR A 184 11.98 6.61 7.90
C THR A 184 12.50 8.00 7.51
N PRO A 185 13.75 8.36 7.86
CA PRO A 185 14.29 9.68 7.56
C PRO A 185 14.29 10.01 6.05
N GLY A 186 14.81 9.12 5.21
CA GLY A 186 14.91 9.35 3.76
C GLY A 186 13.54 9.53 3.10
N TRP A 187 12.59 8.64 3.40
CA TRP A 187 11.24 8.74 2.88
C TRP A 187 10.51 9.99 3.36
N ALA A 188 10.60 10.30 4.67
CA ALA A 188 10.02 11.51 5.22
C ALA A 188 10.56 12.78 4.56
N LYS A 189 11.88 12.84 4.31
CA LYS A 189 12.51 13.96 3.62
C LYS A 189 12.10 14.08 2.16
N LYS A 190 11.82 12.97 1.48
CA LYS A 190 11.27 12.98 0.11
C LYS A 190 9.87 13.58 0.07
N VAL A 191 8.99 13.15 0.97
CA VAL A 191 7.60 13.64 1.05
C VAL A 191 7.55 15.10 1.54
N TYR A 192 8.39 15.43 2.53
CA TYR A 192 8.42 16.74 3.18
C TYR A 192 9.79 17.43 3.06
N PRO A 193 10.18 17.87 1.84
CA PRO A 193 11.51 18.43 1.59
C PRO A 193 11.77 19.72 2.36
N ASN A 194 10.72 20.49 2.69
CA ASN A 194 10.83 21.78 3.36
C ASN A 194 10.85 21.71 4.90
N LEU A 195 10.65 20.54 5.49
CA LEU A 195 10.71 20.35 6.94
C LEU A 195 12.12 19.91 7.39
N SER A 196 12.44 20.11 8.67
CA SER A 196 13.59 19.41 9.27
C SER A 196 13.33 17.90 9.27
N GLU A 197 14.38 17.08 9.33
CA GLU A 197 14.25 15.63 9.34
C GLU A 197 13.33 15.12 10.46
N GLU A 198 13.51 15.61 11.69
CA GLU A 198 12.67 15.25 12.84
C GLU A 198 11.19 15.58 12.61
N LEU A 199 10.90 16.79 12.11
CA LEU A 199 9.52 17.21 11.82
C LEU A 199 8.93 16.46 10.63
N ALA A 200 9.74 16.12 9.63
CA ALA A 200 9.31 15.32 8.49
C ALA A 200 8.91 13.92 8.94
N ILE A 201 9.74 13.26 9.76
CA ILE A 201 9.46 11.92 10.30
C ILE A 201 8.19 11.94 11.15
N GLN A 202 8.05 12.93 12.04
CA GLN A 202 6.85 13.09 12.85
C GLN A 202 5.61 13.26 11.97
N LYS A 203 5.68 14.15 10.98
CA LYS A 203 4.56 14.44 10.08
C LYS A 203 4.15 13.20 9.29
N LEU A 204 5.12 12.45 8.76
CA LEU A 204 4.85 11.22 8.02
C LEU A 204 4.23 10.14 8.92
N TRP A 205 4.69 9.98 10.17
CA TRP A 205 4.02 9.09 11.14
C TRP A 205 2.56 9.51 11.39
N GLU A 206 2.29 10.81 11.57
CA GLU A 206 0.93 11.32 11.74
C GLU A 206 0.03 10.99 10.55
N ASP A 207 0.56 11.06 9.33
CA ASP A 207 -0.18 10.72 8.12
C ASP A 207 -0.41 9.22 7.98
N ILE A 208 0.60 8.38 8.28
CA ILE A 208 0.47 6.92 8.35
C ILE A 208 -0.63 6.54 9.35
N TYR A 209 -0.62 7.12 10.55
CA TYR A 209 -1.67 6.88 11.53
C TYR A 209 -3.05 7.31 11.02
N LYS A 210 -3.14 8.44 10.32
CA LYS A 210 -4.40 8.93 9.77
C LYS A 210 -4.93 8.00 8.67
N VAL A 211 -4.12 7.57 7.71
CA VAL A 211 -4.56 6.64 6.63
C VAL A 211 -4.92 5.26 7.18
N CYS A 212 -4.21 4.80 8.20
CA CYS A 212 -4.53 3.55 8.90
C CYS A 212 -5.68 3.71 9.91
N GLN A 213 -6.29 4.89 10.01
CA GLN A 213 -7.38 5.21 10.95
C GLN A 213 -7.05 4.85 12.41
N ILE A 214 -5.80 5.09 12.80
CA ILE A 214 -5.32 5.03 14.18
C ILE A 214 -5.79 6.31 14.89
N ASP A 215 -7.08 6.33 15.21
CA ASP A 215 -7.78 7.43 15.89
C ASP A 215 -7.97 7.13 17.40
N GLN A 216 -8.99 7.73 18.03
CA GLN A 216 -9.31 7.50 19.45
C GLN A 216 -10.15 6.24 19.71
N ARG A 217 -10.60 5.54 18.67
CA ARG A 217 -11.34 4.27 18.78
C ARG A 217 -10.38 3.10 18.71
N ASP A 218 -10.89 1.93 19.10
CA ASP A 218 -10.12 0.71 18.98
C ASP A 218 -9.86 0.40 17.49
N PRO A 219 -8.60 0.27 17.06
CA PRO A 219 -8.29 0.06 15.66
C PRO A 219 -8.79 -1.28 15.13
N VAL A 220 -8.95 -2.30 15.99
CA VAL A 220 -9.49 -3.60 15.58
C VAL A 220 -10.96 -3.46 15.23
N ASP A 221 -11.74 -2.78 16.07
CA ASP A 221 -13.17 -2.52 15.82
C ASP A 221 -13.37 -1.66 14.56
N THR A 222 -12.56 -0.61 14.40
CA THR A 222 -12.59 0.25 13.21
C THR A 222 -12.39 -0.56 11.92
N TRP A 223 -11.39 -1.43 11.89
CA TRP A 223 -11.09 -2.20 10.68
C TRP A 223 -11.99 -3.42 10.48
N GLN A 224 -12.59 -3.95 11.54
CA GLN A 224 -13.66 -4.94 11.41
C GLN A 224 -14.91 -4.33 10.75
N ALA A 225 -15.29 -3.10 11.11
CA ALA A 225 -16.37 -2.39 10.43
C ALA A 225 -16.03 -2.06 8.96
N ARG A 226 -14.77 -1.70 8.67
CA ARG A 226 -14.30 -1.49 7.29
C ARG A 226 -14.35 -2.78 6.47
N LYS A 227 -13.97 -3.92 7.05
CA LYS A 227 -14.09 -5.23 6.40
C LYS A 227 -15.52 -5.49 5.93
N GLU A 228 -16.51 -5.25 6.80
CA GLU A 228 -17.92 -5.43 6.46
C GLU A 228 -18.36 -4.50 5.32
N ASP A 229 -17.88 -3.25 5.32
CA ASP A 229 -18.15 -2.27 4.28
C ASP A 229 -17.52 -2.66 2.92
N PHE A 230 -16.30 -3.20 2.91
CA PHE A 230 -15.69 -3.77 1.71
C PHE A 230 -16.47 -4.97 1.18
N GLN A 231 -16.81 -5.92 2.06
CA GLN A 231 -17.55 -7.13 1.69
C GLN A 231 -18.88 -6.79 1.02
N LYS A 232 -19.62 -5.81 1.55
CA LYS A 232 -20.87 -5.32 0.96
C LYS A 232 -20.68 -4.77 -0.45
N LYS A 233 -19.65 -3.93 -0.67
CA LYS A 233 -19.37 -3.37 -2.00
C LYS A 233 -18.97 -4.46 -3.00
N VAL A 234 -18.07 -5.36 -2.60
CA VAL A 234 -17.62 -6.48 -3.44
C VAL A 234 -18.80 -7.38 -3.81
N GLN A 235 -19.63 -7.74 -2.84
CA GLN A 235 -20.84 -8.54 -3.09
C GLN A 235 -21.80 -7.84 -4.07
N ALA A 236 -22.05 -6.55 -3.88
CA ALA A 236 -22.90 -5.77 -4.78
C ALA A 236 -22.32 -5.72 -6.20
N LEU A 237 -21.04 -5.43 -6.37
CA LEU A 237 -20.37 -5.38 -7.67
C LEU A 237 -20.41 -6.73 -8.40
N ASN A 238 -20.23 -7.84 -7.66
CA ASN A 238 -20.28 -9.18 -8.24
C ASN A 238 -21.70 -9.64 -8.57
N ALA A 239 -22.72 -9.14 -7.86
CA ALA A 239 -24.13 -9.41 -8.13
C ALA A 239 -24.68 -8.63 -9.34
N LEU A 240 -24.00 -7.57 -9.80
CA LEU A 240 -24.43 -6.75 -10.92
C LEU A 240 -24.25 -7.42 -12.30
N HIS A 241 -23.44 -8.46 -12.40
CA HIS A 241 -23.14 -9.15 -13.67
C HIS A 241 -22.81 -8.17 -14.81
N LEU A 242 -21.89 -7.25 -14.52
CA LEU A 242 -21.42 -6.22 -15.42
C LEU A 242 -20.74 -6.83 -16.66
N VAL A 243 -21.04 -6.25 -17.82
CA VAL A 243 -20.37 -6.53 -19.09
C VAL A 243 -19.30 -5.49 -19.36
N SER A 244 -19.56 -4.23 -19.03
CA SER A 244 -18.59 -3.16 -19.21
C SER A 244 -18.76 -2.01 -18.22
N LEU A 245 -17.72 -1.20 -18.14
CA LEU A 245 -17.63 0.04 -17.41
C LEU A 245 -17.24 1.16 -18.37
N HIS A 246 -17.90 2.31 -18.27
CA HIS A 246 -17.53 3.52 -18.98
C HIS A 246 -17.03 4.56 -17.99
N TYR A 247 -15.80 5.01 -18.20
CA TYR A 247 -15.11 6.02 -17.39
C TYR A 247 -15.11 7.35 -18.13
N PHE A 248 -15.54 8.42 -17.47
CA PHE A 248 -15.57 9.76 -18.04
C PHE A 248 -15.15 10.83 -17.02
N ASN A 249 -14.27 11.76 -17.42
CA ASN A 249 -13.97 12.97 -16.63
C ASN A 249 -13.50 14.15 -17.50
N ALA A 250 -13.50 15.36 -16.94
CA ALA A 250 -13.09 16.56 -17.66
C ALA A 250 -11.57 16.67 -17.89
N LEU A 251 -10.76 15.81 -17.27
CA LEU A 251 -9.32 15.73 -17.55
C LEU A 251 -9.04 15.14 -18.95
N GLY A 252 -10.03 14.50 -19.56
CA GLY A 252 -9.96 13.92 -20.91
C GLY A 252 -10.01 12.40 -20.93
N THR A 253 -10.39 11.77 -19.82
CA THR A 253 -10.72 10.34 -19.79
C THR A 253 -12.09 10.12 -20.41
N ASP A 254 -12.16 9.23 -21.40
CA ASP A 254 -13.37 8.71 -22.02
C ASP A 254 -13.03 7.30 -22.54
N CYS A 255 -13.31 6.29 -21.73
CA CYS A 255 -12.86 4.92 -22.02
C CYS A 255 -13.91 3.90 -21.60
N THR A 256 -14.16 2.93 -22.48
CA THR A 256 -14.99 1.76 -22.21
C THR A 256 -14.11 0.55 -21.94
N ILE A 257 -14.40 -0.13 -20.84
CA ILE A 257 -13.67 -1.28 -20.33
C ILE A 257 -14.64 -2.45 -20.20
N GLU A 258 -14.50 -3.48 -21.02
CA GLU A 258 -15.25 -4.72 -20.86
C GLU A 258 -14.66 -5.59 -19.76
N LEU A 259 -15.49 -6.42 -19.14
CA LEU A 259 -15.09 -7.38 -18.11
C LEU A 259 -15.14 -8.81 -18.67
N PRO A 260 -14.22 -9.70 -18.26
CA PRO A 260 -14.28 -11.08 -18.67
C PRO A 260 -15.53 -11.75 -18.08
N LYS A 261 -16.06 -12.75 -18.79
CA LYS A 261 -17.17 -13.54 -18.26
C LYS A 261 -16.73 -14.24 -16.97
N GLY A 262 -17.50 -14.03 -15.90
CA GLY A 262 -17.15 -14.58 -14.59
C GLY A 262 -16.10 -13.75 -13.84
N TYR A 263 -15.92 -12.47 -14.19
CA TYR A 263 -15.14 -11.52 -13.39
C TYR A 263 -15.51 -11.62 -11.91
N GLN A 264 -14.55 -11.30 -11.06
CA GLN A 264 -14.74 -11.14 -9.63
C GLN A 264 -14.08 -9.83 -9.23
N PHE A 265 -14.84 -8.94 -8.60
CA PHE A 265 -14.25 -7.93 -7.74
C PHE A 265 -13.73 -8.60 -6.47
N ALA A 266 -12.55 -8.14 -6.05
CA ALA A 266 -11.95 -8.35 -4.75
C ALA A 266 -11.70 -6.97 -4.11
N GLY A 267 -11.20 -6.93 -2.88
CA GLY A 267 -10.84 -5.67 -2.24
C GLY A 267 -10.96 -5.68 -0.72
N GLY A 268 -10.15 -4.85 -0.09
CA GLY A 268 -10.05 -4.76 1.36
C GLY A 268 -9.43 -6.01 2.00
N CYS A 269 -10.26 -6.99 2.30
CA CYS A 269 -9.89 -8.16 3.10
C CYS A 269 -9.69 -9.39 2.21
N SER A 270 -8.58 -10.11 2.43
CA SER A 270 -8.27 -11.39 1.81
C SER A 270 -8.67 -12.55 2.73
N THR A 271 -9.05 -13.68 2.14
CA THR A 271 -9.45 -14.89 2.88
C THR A 271 -8.56 -16.07 2.52
N LEU A 272 -7.91 -16.66 3.52
CA LEU A 272 -7.15 -17.89 3.34
C LEU A 272 -8.05 -19.07 2.97
N LYS A 273 -7.48 -20.12 2.37
CA LYS A 273 -8.19 -21.40 2.09
C LYS A 273 -8.86 -22.03 3.32
N ASN A 274 -8.36 -21.73 4.52
CA ASN A 274 -8.94 -22.21 5.78
C ASN A 274 -10.06 -21.31 6.36
N GLY A 275 -10.47 -20.27 5.63
CA GLY A 275 -11.49 -19.31 6.05
C GLY A 275 -10.99 -18.19 6.96
N THR A 276 -9.67 -18.04 7.15
CA THR A 276 -9.12 -16.93 7.93
C THR A 276 -9.06 -15.66 7.10
N ASP A 277 -9.80 -14.66 7.53
CA ASP A 277 -9.76 -13.31 6.98
C ASP A 277 -8.59 -12.51 7.55
N TYR A 278 -7.91 -11.75 6.69
CA TYR A 278 -6.79 -10.86 7.03
C TYR A 278 -6.72 -9.68 6.05
N PHE A 279 -5.90 -8.66 6.34
CA PHE A 279 -5.69 -7.52 5.45
C PHE A 279 -4.28 -7.53 4.88
N ALA A 280 -4.18 -7.80 3.58
CA ALA A 280 -2.94 -7.83 2.83
C ALA A 280 -2.22 -6.48 2.79
N ASN A 281 -2.97 -5.39 2.70
CA ASN A 281 -2.47 -4.02 2.69
C ASN A 281 -3.11 -3.20 3.81
N LEU A 282 -2.29 -2.49 4.58
CA LEU A 282 -2.73 -1.52 5.58
C LEU A 282 -1.92 -0.22 5.42
N PRO A 283 -2.52 0.87 4.90
CA PRO A 283 -3.95 1.04 4.60
C PRO A 283 -4.39 0.34 3.30
N THR A 284 -5.71 0.27 3.08
CA THR A 284 -6.34 -0.05 1.80
C THR A 284 -7.69 0.68 1.71
N GLU A 285 -8.04 1.15 0.51
CA GLU A 285 -9.28 1.86 0.18
C GLU A 285 -9.97 1.31 -1.08
N GLU A 286 -9.37 0.32 -1.75
CA GLU A 286 -9.78 -0.12 -3.07
C GLU A 286 -10.68 -1.36 -3.10
N VAL A 287 -11.50 -1.42 -4.14
CA VAL A 287 -12.06 -2.67 -4.67
C VAL A 287 -11.66 -2.78 -6.13
N PHE A 288 -11.17 -3.93 -6.55
CA PHE A 288 -10.51 -4.11 -7.83
C PHE A 288 -10.99 -5.38 -8.55
N SER A 289 -10.80 -5.42 -9.86
CA SER A 289 -11.12 -6.56 -10.74
C SER A 289 -10.14 -6.55 -11.94
N ALA A 290 -10.23 -7.55 -12.81
CA ALA A 290 -9.50 -7.57 -14.08
C ALA A 290 -10.40 -7.13 -15.25
N PRO A 291 -9.89 -6.29 -16.17
CA PRO A 291 -10.55 -6.02 -17.44
C PRO A 291 -10.38 -7.20 -18.41
N LEU A 292 -11.25 -7.28 -19.41
CA LEU A 292 -11.06 -8.17 -20.54
C LEU A 292 -9.88 -7.65 -21.37
N LYS A 293 -8.83 -8.48 -21.58
CA LYS A 293 -7.57 -8.11 -22.25
C LYS A 293 -7.79 -7.33 -23.54
N ASN A 294 -8.71 -7.76 -24.40
CA ASN A 294 -9.01 -7.16 -25.69
C ASN A 294 -10.25 -6.22 -25.68
N GLY A 295 -10.78 -5.92 -24.51
CA GLY A 295 -12.05 -5.20 -24.30
C GLY A 295 -11.90 -3.74 -23.88
N VAL A 296 -10.76 -3.11 -24.14
CA VAL A 296 -10.46 -1.72 -23.72
C VAL A 296 -10.44 -0.80 -24.94
N ASN A 297 -11.27 0.23 -24.94
CA ASN A 297 -11.37 1.19 -26.04
C ASN A 297 -11.58 2.62 -25.54
N GLY A 298 -10.77 3.56 -26.04
CA GLY A 298 -10.85 4.98 -25.70
C GLY A 298 -9.60 5.49 -25.00
N LYS A 299 -9.72 6.59 -24.25
CA LYS A 299 -8.57 7.30 -23.68
C LYS A 299 -8.63 7.34 -22.17
N LEU A 300 -7.52 7.00 -21.52
CA LEU A 300 -7.29 7.17 -20.08
C LEU A 300 -6.24 8.25 -19.86
N VAL A 301 -6.52 9.19 -18.94
CA VAL A 301 -5.61 10.28 -18.59
C VAL A 301 -5.22 10.18 -17.13
N ALA A 302 -3.92 10.17 -16.85
CA ALA A 302 -3.41 10.05 -15.51
C ALA A 302 -3.69 11.33 -14.70
N SER A 303 -4.23 11.14 -13.50
CA SER A 303 -4.59 12.17 -12.54
C SER A 303 -3.47 12.46 -11.53
N TYR A 304 -2.52 11.54 -11.40
CA TYR A 304 -1.32 11.67 -10.55
C TYR A 304 -0.08 11.26 -11.35
N PRO A 305 1.10 11.81 -11.01
CA PRO A 305 2.37 11.29 -11.50
C PRO A 305 2.60 9.83 -11.07
N LEU A 306 3.34 9.10 -11.91
CA LEU A 306 3.76 7.73 -11.64
C LEU A 306 5.26 7.73 -11.30
N ASN A 307 5.62 7.20 -10.13
CA ASN A 307 7.00 6.88 -9.80
C ASN A 307 7.30 5.44 -10.22
N HIS A 308 8.12 5.25 -11.26
CA HIS A 308 8.52 3.93 -11.74
C HIS A 308 10.05 3.81 -11.67
N ASN A 309 10.54 2.92 -10.80
CA ASN A 309 11.97 2.71 -10.55
C ASN A 309 12.75 4.02 -10.25
N GLY A 310 12.15 4.93 -9.50
CA GLY A 310 12.74 6.22 -9.12
C GLY A 310 12.62 7.32 -10.18
N ALA A 311 12.14 7.00 -11.39
CA ALA A 311 11.85 7.97 -12.43
C ALA A 311 10.38 8.41 -12.36
N LEU A 312 10.17 9.73 -12.36
CA LEU A 312 8.83 10.33 -12.28
C LEU A 312 8.27 10.62 -13.67
N ILE A 313 7.09 10.08 -13.95
CA ILE A 313 6.31 10.32 -15.16
C ILE A 313 5.17 11.28 -14.80
N GLU A 314 5.03 12.38 -15.53
CA GLU A 314 4.06 13.44 -15.22
C GLU A 314 3.20 13.81 -16.44
N ASP A 315 1.95 14.16 -16.18
CA ASP A 315 0.95 14.60 -17.16
C ASP A 315 0.89 13.66 -18.39
N PHE A 316 0.54 12.40 -18.15
CA PHE A 316 0.55 11.34 -19.16
C PHE A 316 -0.83 10.73 -19.44
N TRP A 317 -0.95 10.05 -20.58
CA TRP A 317 -2.19 9.45 -21.05
C TRP A 317 -1.91 8.27 -21.98
N PHE A 318 -2.90 7.39 -22.12
CA PHE A 318 -2.90 6.26 -23.05
C PHE A 318 -4.20 6.23 -23.85
N GLU A 319 -4.12 5.92 -25.14
CA GLU A 319 -5.25 5.63 -26.01
C GLU A 319 -5.24 4.16 -26.38
N PHE A 320 -6.38 3.51 -26.18
CA PHE A 320 -6.58 2.09 -26.35
C PHE A 320 -7.52 1.78 -27.51
N LYS A 321 -7.21 0.71 -28.23
CA LYS A 321 -8.10 0.10 -29.21
C LYS A 321 -7.95 -1.41 -29.16
N ASP A 322 -9.08 -2.11 -29.12
CA ASP A 322 -9.15 -3.57 -29.04
C ASP A 322 -8.26 -4.13 -27.89
N GLY A 323 -8.22 -3.43 -26.76
CA GLY A 323 -7.43 -3.79 -25.58
C GLY A 323 -6.04 -3.18 -25.49
N LYS A 324 -5.44 -2.81 -26.62
CA LYS A 324 -4.03 -2.46 -26.71
C LYS A 324 -3.81 -0.95 -26.70
N VAL A 325 -2.79 -0.48 -25.99
CA VAL A 325 -2.27 0.89 -26.15
C VAL A 325 -1.81 1.10 -27.60
N ILE A 326 -2.45 2.03 -28.31
CA ILE A 326 -2.12 2.40 -29.69
C ILE A 326 -1.42 3.77 -29.79
N ASP A 327 -1.61 4.65 -28.81
CA ASP A 327 -0.92 5.93 -28.70
C ASP A 327 -0.81 6.34 -27.23
N TYR A 328 0.21 7.13 -26.89
CA TYR A 328 0.45 7.62 -25.53
C TYR A 328 1.41 8.81 -25.54
N GLY A 329 1.30 9.62 -24.50
CA GLY A 329 2.18 10.77 -24.31
C GLY A 329 2.39 11.07 -22.84
N ALA A 330 3.48 11.78 -22.54
CA ALA A 330 3.77 12.34 -21.23
C ALA A 330 4.46 13.69 -21.42
N LYS A 331 4.23 14.62 -20.49
CA LYS A 331 5.00 15.87 -20.45
C LYS A 331 6.43 15.65 -19.97
N LYS A 332 6.62 14.66 -19.09
CA LYS A 332 7.92 14.25 -18.55
C LYS A 332 7.94 12.73 -18.36
N GLY A 333 9.09 12.10 -18.62
CA GLY A 333 9.28 10.67 -18.42
C GLY A 333 8.66 9.79 -19.50
N LYS A 334 8.47 10.29 -20.73
CA LYS A 334 7.87 9.50 -21.82
C LYS A 334 8.71 8.25 -22.14
N GLU A 335 10.03 8.38 -22.08
CA GLU A 335 11.00 7.30 -22.26
C GLU A 335 10.80 6.15 -21.25
N VAL A 336 10.31 6.46 -20.05
CA VAL A 336 9.98 5.45 -19.04
C VAL A 336 8.72 4.68 -19.44
N LEU A 337 7.70 5.37 -20.00
CA LEU A 337 6.53 4.72 -20.58
C LEU A 337 6.91 3.81 -21.76
N ASP A 338 7.84 4.25 -22.61
CA ASP A 338 8.35 3.44 -23.72
C ASP A 338 8.96 2.12 -23.18
N SER A 339 9.72 2.20 -22.09
CA SER A 339 10.30 1.02 -21.43
C SER A 339 9.24 0.08 -20.84
N ILE A 340 8.24 0.63 -20.13
CA ILE A 340 7.14 -0.17 -19.56
C ILE A 340 6.40 -0.92 -20.67
N LEU A 341 5.94 -0.22 -21.71
CA LEU A 341 5.14 -0.79 -22.79
C LEU A 341 5.90 -1.78 -23.68
N SER A 342 7.24 -1.72 -23.69
CA SER A 342 8.11 -2.64 -24.43
C SER A 342 8.67 -3.79 -23.58
N SER A 343 8.29 -3.87 -22.30
CA SER A 343 8.80 -4.88 -21.37
C SER A 343 8.44 -6.32 -21.79
N ASP A 344 7.24 -6.53 -22.34
CA ASP A 344 6.82 -7.76 -23.01
C ASP A 344 5.63 -7.51 -23.96
N GLU A 345 5.20 -8.55 -24.69
CA GLU A 345 4.13 -8.43 -25.69
C GLU A 345 2.76 -8.02 -25.10
N ASN A 346 2.56 -8.25 -23.80
CA ASN A 346 1.33 -8.06 -23.07
C ASN A 346 1.36 -6.85 -22.12
N ALA A 347 2.50 -6.18 -21.98
CA ALA A 347 2.67 -4.97 -21.16
C ALA A 347 1.82 -3.79 -21.66
N ALA A 348 1.43 -3.79 -22.93
CA ALA A 348 0.59 -2.76 -23.54
C ALA A 348 -0.93 -3.01 -23.40
N TYR A 349 -1.35 -3.92 -22.53
CA TYR A 349 -2.75 -4.22 -22.21
C TYR A 349 -2.99 -4.02 -20.71
N LEU A 350 -4.23 -3.76 -20.33
CA LEU A 350 -4.58 -3.61 -18.91
C LEU A 350 -4.68 -4.96 -18.21
N GLY A 351 -4.22 -5.01 -16.97
CA GLY A 351 -4.31 -6.15 -16.06
C GLY A 351 -5.35 -5.99 -14.96
N GLU A 352 -5.65 -4.74 -14.60
CA GLU A 352 -6.48 -4.39 -13.44
C GLU A 352 -7.30 -3.12 -13.66
N ILE A 353 -8.45 -3.10 -13.01
CA ILE A 353 -9.26 -1.92 -12.73
C ILE A 353 -9.44 -1.81 -11.21
N ALA A 354 -9.28 -0.62 -10.64
CA ALA A 354 -9.50 -0.41 -9.21
C ALA A 354 -10.37 0.83 -8.95
N LEU A 355 -11.29 0.70 -8.01
CA LEU A 355 -12.26 1.72 -7.62
C LEU A 355 -11.93 2.23 -6.21
N VAL A 356 -11.64 3.53 -6.12
CA VAL A 356 -11.35 4.23 -4.86
C VAL A 356 -12.10 5.56 -4.87
N SER A 357 -12.90 5.83 -3.84
CA SER A 357 -13.60 7.12 -3.74
C SER A 357 -12.63 8.29 -3.56
N TYR A 358 -12.89 9.40 -4.26
CA TYR A 358 -12.07 10.63 -4.24
C TYR A 358 -12.08 11.36 -2.88
N ASP A 359 -13.04 11.07 -2.02
CA ASP A 359 -13.15 11.56 -0.65
C ASP A 359 -12.53 10.61 0.39
N SER A 360 -11.80 9.56 -0.04
CA SER A 360 -11.07 8.68 0.87
C SER A 360 -10.04 9.44 1.69
N THR A 361 -9.67 8.85 2.84
CA THR A 361 -8.70 9.46 3.77
C THR A 361 -7.36 9.73 3.07
N ILE A 362 -6.91 8.79 2.25
CA ILE A 362 -5.65 8.91 1.51
C ILE A 362 -5.77 9.98 0.42
N SER A 363 -6.84 9.94 -0.36
CA SER A 363 -7.08 10.93 -1.42
C SER A 363 -7.08 12.36 -0.86
N SER A 364 -7.62 12.56 0.35
CA SER A 364 -7.72 13.86 1.01
C SER A 364 -6.40 14.61 1.22
N PHE A 365 -5.25 13.91 1.20
CA PHE A 365 -3.95 14.54 1.32
C PHE A 365 -3.55 15.34 0.08
N ARG A 366 -4.08 14.99 -1.11
CA ARG A 366 -3.79 15.67 -2.39
C ARG A 366 -2.28 15.81 -2.66
N GLN A 367 -1.49 14.80 -2.29
CA GLN A 367 -0.04 14.74 -2.48
C GLN A 367 0.39 13.31 -2.85
N ILE A 368 1.61 13.17 -3.35
CA ILE A 368 2.25 11.88 -3.65
C ILE A 368 3.12 11.49 -2.47
N PHE A 369 3.02 10.25 -2.04
CA PHE A 369 3.85 9.68 -0.98
C PHE A 369 5.09 9.00 -1.52
N TYR A 370 5.20 8.74 -2.83
CA TYR A 370 6.31 8.00 -3.45
C TYR A 370 6.42 6.57 -2.91
N GLU A 371 5.30 5.99 -2.50
CA GLU A 371 5.17 4.64 -1.95
C GLU A 371 3.90 4.01 -2.50
N THR A 372 4.05 2.94 -3.29
CA THR A 372 2.96 2.29 -4.02
C THR A 372 1.80 1.92 -3.10
N LEU A 373 2.07 1.35 -1.92
CA LEU A 373 1.04 0.98 -0.94
C LEU A 373 0.06 2.13 -0.64
N ILE A 374 0.58 3.36 -0.52
CA ILE A 374 -0.24 4.53 -0.19
C ILE A 374 -0.83 5.15 -1.45
N ASP A 375 -0.03 5.33 -2.49
CA ASP A 375 -0.44 6.09 -3.68
C ASP A 375 -1.49 5.33 -4.52
N GLU A 376 -1.45 4.00 -4.60
CA GLU A 376 -2.47 3.18 -5.30
C GLU A 376 -3.86 3.32 -4.63
N ASN A 377 -3.88 3.41 -3.30
CA ASN A 377 -5.09 3.53 -2.49
C ASN A 377 -5.61 4.99 -2.39
N ALA A 378 -5.00 5.93 -3.13
CA ALA A 378 -5.40 7.33 -3.14
C ALA A 378 -6.46 7.68 -4.21
N SER A 379 -6.61 6.83 -5.23
CA SER A 379 -7.38 7.17 -6.43
C SER A 379 -7.77 5.92 -7.22
N CYS A 380 -8.89 5.97 -7.95
CA CYS A 380 -9.19 4.94 -8.96
C CYS A 380 -7.99 4.81 -9.89
N HIS A 381 -7.59 3.58 -10.20
CA HIS A 381 -6.41 3.32 -11.00
C HIS A 381 -6.64 2.12 -11.95
N PHE A 382 -5.69 1.97 -12.85
CA PHE A 382 -5.57 0.82 -13.74
C PHE A 382 -4.14 0.32 -13.67
N ALA A 383 -3.93 -0.97 -13.90
CA ALA A 383 -2.58 -1.53 -14.08
C ALA A 383 -2.33 -1.89 -15.54
N LEU A 384 -1.17 -1.52 -16.09
CA LEU A 384 -0.62 -2.14 -17.30
C LEU A 384 0.00 -3.50 -16.95
N GLY A 385 -0.27 -4.53 -17.77
CA GLY A 385 0.33 -5.85 -17.63
C GLY A 385 -0.55 -6.87 -16.91
N GLN A 386 0.02 -7.61 -15.96
CA GLN A 386 -0.51 -8.86 -15.41
C GLN A 386 -1.84 -8.67 -14.68
N SER A 387 -2.80 -9.55 -14.93
CA SER A 387 -4.03 -9.64 -14.14
C SER A 387 -3.89 -10.56 -12.92
N TYR A 388 -4.63 -10.27 -11.86
CA TYR A 388 -4.76 -11.18 -10.71
C TYR A 388 -5.73 -12.32 -11.00
N ALA A 389 -5.31 -13.55 -10.69
CA ALA A 389 -6.12 -14.75 -10.93
C ALA A 389 -7.39 -14.81 -10.06
N GLU A 390 -7.40 -14.16 -8.89
CA GLU A 390 -8.59 -14.07 -8.03
C GLU A 390 -9.72 -13.23 -8.64
N CYS A 391 -9.41 -12.36 -9.61
CA CYS A 391 -10.39 -11.53 -10.30
C CYS A 391 -11.22 -12.30 -11.35
N LEU A 392 -11.11 -13.63 -11.38
CA LEU A 392 -11.88 -14.51 -12.23
C LEU A 392 -12.39 -15.69 -11.40
N GLN A 393 -13.66 -16.06 -11.59
CA GLN A 393 -14.25 -17.21 -10.93
C GLN A 393 -13.47 -18.50 -11.24
N GLY A 394 -12.93 -19.14 -10.20
CA GLY A 394 -12.07 -20.33 -10.33
C GLY A 394 -10.66 -20.06 -10.85
N GLY A 395 -10.26 -18.79 -11.00
CA GLY A 395 -8.96 -18.42 -11.58
C GLY A 395 -7.76 -18.84 -10.72
N LEU A 396 -7.91 -18.95 -9.40
CA LEU A 396 -6.85 -19.48 -8.52
C LEU A 396 -6.48 -20.95 -8.79
N ASP A 397 -7.35 -21.70 -9.48
CA ASP A 397 -7.09 -23.09 -9.89
C ASP A 397 -6.61 -23.20 -11.35
N MET A 398 -6.44 -22.07 -12.05
CA MET A 398 -6.06 -22.00 -13.46
C MET A 398 -4.56 -21.73 -13.64
N ASP A 399 -3.97 -22.31 -14.68
CA ASP A 399 -2.67 -21.89 -15.18
C ASP A 399 -2.75 -20.63 -16.05
N ALA A 400 -1.59 -20.05 -16.40
CA ALA A 400 -1.52 -18.82 -17.19
C ALA A 400 -2.23 -18.91 -18.55
N LYS A 401 -2.20 -20.09 -19.21
CA LYS A 401 -2.86 -20.27 -20.52
C LYS A 401 -4.37 -20.32 -20.37
N GLN A 402 -4.85 -20.95 -19.31
CA GLN A 402 -6.26 -21.00 -18.97
C GLN A 402 -6.79 -19.60 -18.60
N LEU A 403 -6.03 -18.83 -17.82
CA LEU A 403 -6.39 -17.43 -17.50
C LEU A 403 -6.46 -16.57 -18.77
N GLU A 404 -5.47 -16.66 -19.65
CA GLU A 404 -5.47 -15.94 -20.93
C GLU A 404 -6.64 -16.34 -21.83
N ALA A 405 -6.96 -17.63 -21.92
CA ALA A 405 -8.11 -18.12 -22.68
C ALA A 405 -9.46 -17.62 -22.14
N ASN A 406 -9.52 -17.22 -20.85
CA ASN A 406 -10.68 -16.60 -20.22
C ASN A 406 -10.59 -15.06 -20.20
N GLY A 407 -9.64 -14.48 -20.91
CA GLY A 407 -9.58 -13.04 -21.16
C GLY A 407 -8.72 -12.23 -20.18
N LEU A 408 -8.02 -12.87 -19.24
CA LEU A 408 -7.10 -12.17 -18.34
C LEU A 408 -5.75 -11.93 -19.02
N ASN A 409 -5.14 -10.77 -18.77
CA ASN A 409 -3.84 -10.48 -19.33
C ASN A 409 -2.71 -11.18 -18.54
N GLN A 410 -1.69 -11.67 -19.25
CA GLN A 410 -0.55 -12.38 -18.67
C GLN A 410 0.75 -11.69 -19.07
N SER A 411 1.46 -11.09 -18.12
CA SER A 411 2.63 -10.25 -18.36
C SER A 411 3.66 -10.43 -17.23
N MET A 412 4.90 -10.02 -17.47
CA MET A 412 5.93 -9.99 -16.43
C MET A 412 5.86 -8.72 -15.57
N VAL A 413 5.15 -7.69 -16.04
CA VAL A 413 5.00 -6.42 -15.33
C VAL A 413 3.57 -6.24 -14.84
N HIS A 414 3.43 -5.41 -13.82
CA HIS A 414 2.17 -4.90 -13.29
C HIS A 414 2.46 -3.49 -12.82
N VAL A 415 1.92 -2.47 -13.50
CA VAL A 415 2.28 -1.07 -13.26
C VAL A 415 1.02 -0.22 -13.16
N ASP A 416 0.75 0.22 -11.93
CA ASP A 416 -0.43 1.01 -11.59
C ASP A 416 -0.27 2.47 -12.00
N PHE A 417 -1.36 3.04 -12.51
CA PHE A 417 -1.47 4.47 -12.75
C PHE A 417 -2.89 4.98 -12.45
N MET A 418 -2.94 6.13 -11.79
CA MET A 418 -4.17 6.66 -11.20
C MET A 418 -4.93 7.55 -12.18
N VAL A 419 -6.24 7.38 -12.29
CA VAL A 419 -7.16 8.14 -13.17
C VAL A 419 -8.27 8.89 -12.40
N GLY A 420 -8.45 8.59 -11.12
CA GLY A 420 -9.52 9.15 -10.31
C GLY A 420 -9.44 10.67 -10.14
N THR A 421 -10.55 11.35 -10.41
CA THR A 421 -10.71 12.79 -10.23
C THR A 421 -12.01 13.10 -9.50
N LYS A 422 -12.13 14.32 -8.95
CA LYS A 422 -13.31 14.80 -8.22
C LYS A 422 -14.60 14.82 -9.05
N ASP A 423 -14.48 14.73 -10.36
CA ASP A 423 -15.55 14.77 -11.35
C ASP A 423 -15.63 13.46 -12.14
N LEU A 424 -14.90 12.41 -11.73
CA LEU A 424 -14.96 11.12 -12.39
C LEU A 424 -16.37 10.52 -12.26
N GLU A 425 -16.88 10.10 -13.40
CA GLU A 425 -18.11 9.34 -13.53
C GLU A 425 -17.76 7.94 -14.02
N ILE A 426 -18.38 6.92 -13.41
CA ILE A 426 -18.26 5.53 -13.84
C ILE A 426 -19.65 4.96 -13.99
N THR A 427 -19.96 4.48 -15.19
CA THR A 427 -21.24 3.85 -15.50
C THR A 427 -21.01 2.39 -15.86
N GLY A 428 -21.71 1.48 -15.19
CA GLY A 428 -21.70 0.06 -15.50
C GLY A 428 -22.85 -0.35 -16.40
N ILE A 429 -22.60 -1.25 -17.34
CA ILE A 429 -23.63 -1.89 -18.18
C ILE A 429 -23.74 -3.36 -17.78
N THR A 430 -24.93 -3.84 -17.41
CA THR A 430 -25.16 -5.24 -17.03
C THR A 430 -25.43 -6.13 -18.24
N ALA A 431 -25.39 -7.46 -18.04
CA ALA A 431 -25.76 -8.44 -19.07
C ALA A 431 -27.19 -8.27 -19.62
N GLU A 432 -28.09 -7.68 -18.83
CA GLU A 432 -29.47 -7.33 -19.21
C GLU A 432 -29.58 -5.95 -19.87
N ASN A 433 -28.46 -5.32 -20.22
CA ASN A 433 -28.35 -3.95 -20.75
C ASN A 433 -28.90 -2.87 -19.81
N GLN A 434 -28.88 -3.10 -18.49
CA GLN A 434 -29.19 -2.06 -17.52
C GLN A 434 -27.98 -1.16 -17.32
N VAL A 435 -28.23 0.14 -17.20
CA VAL A 435 -27.22 1.17 -16.97
C VAL A 435 -27.23 1.54 -15.49
N ILE A 436 -26.11 1.32 -14.80
CA ILE A 436 -25.94 1.57 -13.38
C ILE A 436 -24.90 2.68 -13.19
N SER A 437 -25.30 3.79 -12.57
CA SER A 437 -24.36 4.81 -12.10
C SER A 437 -23.56 4.23 -10.94
N LEU A 438 -22.29 3.89 -11.15
CA LEU A 438 -21.41 3.35 -10.10
C LEU A 438 -20.70 4.48 -9.36
N PHE A 439 -20.16 5.46 -10.09
CA PHE A 439 -19.53 6.64 -9.52
C PHE A 439 -20.18 7.92 -10.03
N GLU A 440 -20.38 8.86 -9.11
CA GLU A 440 -20.76 10.24 -9.39
C GLU A 440 -19.81 11.17 -8.63
N LYS A 441 -19.23 12.16 -9.32
CA LYS A 441 -18.31 13.14 -8.69
C LYS A 441 -17.16 12.46 -7.94
N GLY A 442 -16.58 11.44 -8.55
CA GLY A 442 -15.41 10.73 -8.03
C GLY A 442 -15.69 9.78 -6.87
N CYS A 443 -16.94 9.56 -6.45
CA CYS A 443 -17.28 8.68 -5.34
C CYS A 443 -18.35 7.66 -5.75
N PHE A 444 -18.42 6.53 -5.04
CA PHE A 444 -19.53 5.58 -5.18
C PHE A 444 -20.88 6.30 -5.10
N SER A 445 -21.74 6.10 -6.11
CA SER A 445 -22.98 6.83 -6.24
C SER A 445 -23.99 6.44 -5.14
N PRO A 446 -24.97 7.30 -4.83
CA PRO A 446 -26.09 6.90 -3.98
C PRO A 446 -26.91 5.75 -4.56
N ALA A 447 -26.93 5.59 -5.88
CA ALA A 447 -27.63 4.48 -6.54
C ALA A 447 -26.92 3.14 -6.25
N PHE A 448 -25.60 3.10 -6.40
CA PHE A 448 -24.80 1.92 -6.08
C PHE A 448 -24.80 1.62 -4.58
N THR A 449 -24.66 2.64 -3.74
CA THR A 449 -24.61 2.46 -2.27
C THR A 449 -25.88 1.78 -1.72
N LYS A 450 -27.04 1.97 -2.37
CA LYS A 450 -28.28 1.26 -1.99
C LYS A 450 -28.26 -0.24 -2.29
N LEU A 451 -27.40 -0.69 -3.21
CA LEU A 451 -27.22 -2.10 -3.55
C LEU A 451 -26.32 -2.83 -2.54
N CYS A 452 -25.55 -2.09 -1.74
CA CYS A 452 -24.64 -2.61 -0.73
C CYS A 452 -25.32 -2.95 0.62
N VAL A 453 -26.65 -2.90 0.70
CA VAL A 453 -27.41 -3.04 1.96
C VAL A 453 -27.73 -4.50 2.28
#